data_AF-A0AA42BA66-F1
#
_entry.id   AF-A0AA42BA66-F1
#
_cell.length_a   1.000
_cell.length_b   1.000
_cell.length_c   1.000
_cell.angle_alpha   90.00
_cell.angle_beta   90.00
_cell.angle_gamma   90.00
#
_symmetry.space_group_name_H-M   'P 1'
#
loop_
_entity.id
_entity.type
_entity.pdbx_description
1 polymer ?
#
loop_
_entity_poly.entity_id
_entity_poly.type
_entity_poly.pdbx_seq_one_letter_code
_entity_poly.pdbx_strand_id
1 'polypeptide(L)'
;MAASRRDLPILRVLAALLLALGGLVAGNMGAGAEALPVRVILSHVPVMTTWGPPDANGVVMLVLEEGDIRADLVGLPPLGGNERYELWLLQSQSGETRSLGRFSVERDTPVTHVDFLLPEPIPDLGWDIVLVTVEPEPDPDPATPDPRRVLVGAFPGTPIELQLVPPVLPKTGEGATLPGQWAGLVGANTVLLLGLLRLRRARGVGRGR
;
A
#
# COMPACT_ATOMS: atom_id res chain seq x y z
N MET A 1 67.47 -15.25 -29.45
CA MET A 1 66.82 -14.60 -28.29
C MET A 1 66.15 -15.69 -27.48
N ALA A 2 66.85 -16.20 -26.47
CA ALA A 2 66.41 -17.34 -25.66
C ALA A 2 65.66 -16.83 -24.43
N ALA A 3 64.36 -17.11 -24.34
CA ALA A 3 63.60 -16.89 -23.12
C ALA A 3 64.20 -17.75 -22.00
N SER A 4 64.54 -17.10 -20.89
CA SER A 4 65.25 -17.69 -19.77
C SER A 4 64.38 -18.78 -19.12
N ARG A 5 64.93 -19.98 -18.92
CA ARG A 5 64.30 -21.11 -18.21
C ARG A 5 63.80 -20.76 -16.79
N ARG A 6 64.12 -19.56 -16.27
CA ARG A 6 63.71 -19.05 -14.96
C ARG A 6 62.34 -18.35 -14.94
N ASP A 7 61.72 -18.11 -16.09
CA ASP A 7 60.45 -17.36 -16.18
C ASP A 7 59.21 -18.27 -16.06
N LEU A 8 59.38 -19.58 -16.26
CA LEU A 8 58.34 -20.62 -16.14
C LEU A 8 57.69 -20.75 -14.74
N PRO A 9 58.42 -20.71 -13.61
CA PRO A 9 57.79 -20.76 -12.29
C PRO A 9 57.04 -19.47 -11.97
N ILE A 10 57.53 -18.32 -12.41
CA ILE A 10 56.92 -17.00 -12.16
C ILE A 10 55.58 -16.89 -12.88
N LEU A 11 55.51 -17.31 -14.16
CA LEU A 11 54.24 -17.34 -14.91
C LEU A 11 53.19 -18.27 -14.28
N ARG A 12 53.61 -19.41 -13.72
CA ARG A 12 52.69 -20.37 -13.06
C ARG A 12 52.15 -19.82 -11.74
N VAL A 13 52.99 -19.15 -10.96
CA VAL A 13 52.56 -18.49 -9.71
C VAL A 13 51.61 -17.33 -10.03
N LEU A 14 51.88 -16.55 -11.06
CA LEU A 14 51.02 -15.44 -11.47
C LEU A 14 49.66 -15.93 -11.97
N ALA A 15 49.62 -17.02 -12.74
CA ALA A 15 48.39 -17.64 -13.21
C ALA A 15 47.56 -18.24 -12.05
N ALA A 16 48.21 -18.89 -11.08
CA ALA A 16 47.55 -19.40 -9.88
C ALA A 16 46.98 -18.27 -9.00
N LEU A 17 47.72 -17.15 -8.88
CA LEU A 17 47.26 -15.96 -8.17
C LEU A 17 46.05 -15.32 -8.86
N LEU A 18 46.07 -15.21 -10.20
CA LEU A 18 44.95 -14.69 -10.98
C LEU A 18 43.71 -15.58 -10.90
N LEU A 19 43.87 -16.91 -10.89
CA LEU A 19 42.76 -17.85 -10.69
C LEU A 19 42.17 -17.77 -9.27
N ALA A 20 43.03 -17.67 -8.25
CA ALA A 20 42.58 -17.49 -6.86
C ALA A 20 41.87 -16.14 -6.67
N LEU A 21 42.36 -15.08 -7.31
CA LEU A 21 41.72 -13.76 -7.28
C LEU A 21 40.39 -13.76 -8.06
N GLY A 22 40.31 -14.47 -9.18
CA GLY A 22 39.07 -14.66 -9.93
C GLY A 22 38.00 -15.42 -9.13
N GLY A 23 38.40 -16.44 -8.37
CA GLY A 23 37.50 -17.16 -7.46
C GLY A 23 36.99 -16.30 -6.30
N LEU A 24 37.81 -15.39 -5.78
CA LEU A 24 37.43 -14.48 -4.70
C LEU A 24 36.42 -13.40 -5.16
N VAL A 25 36.53 -12.95 -6.42
CA VAL A 25 35.62 -11.95 -7.00
C VAL A 25 34.27 -12.58 -7.38
N ALA A 26 34.24 -13.84 -7.81
CA ALA A 26 33.00 -14.54 -8.16
C ALA A 26 32.13 -14.91 -6.93
N GLY A 27 32.72 -15.00 -5.74
CA GLY A 27 32.01 -15.39 -4.51
C GLY A 27 31.09 -14.34 -3.89
N ASN A 28 31.09 -13.10 -4.39
CA ASN A 28 30.36 -11.97 -3.78
C ASN A 28 29.22 -11.41 -4.64
N MET A 29 28.82 -12.09 -5.73
CA MET A 29 27.73 -11.64 -6.60
C MET A 29 26.32 -12.00 -6.07
N GLY A 30 26.15 -11.99 -4.76
CA GLY A 30 24.87 -12.19 -4.07
C GLY A 30 24.50 -10.98 -3.23
N ALA A 31 24.69 -9.76 -3.74
CA ALA A 31 24.01 -8.60 -3.17
C ALA A 31 22.54 -8.68 -3.64
N GLY A 32 21.69 -9.31 -2.82
CA GLY A 32 20.25 -9.28 -3.01
C GLY A 32 19.80 -7.83 -3.09
N ALA A 33 18.98 -7.50 -4.09
CA ALA A 33 18.33 -6.20 -4.10
C ALA A 33 17.48 -6.11 -2.82
N GLU A 34 17.62 -5.04 -2.05
CA GLU A 34 16.72 -4.75 -0.93
C GLU A 34 15.28 -4.75 -1.49
N ALA A 35 14.46 -5.69 -1.02
CA ALA A 35 13.09 -5.81 -1.49
C ALA A 35 12.26 -4.65 -0.95
N LEU A 36 11.53 -3.95 -1.82
CA LEU A 36 10.71 -2.83 -1.40
C LEU A 36 9.44 -3.34 -0.71
N PRO A 37 9.09 -2.80 0.47
CA PRO A 37 7.91 -3.25 1.19
C PRO A 37 6.63 -2.80 0.47
N VAL A 38 5.69 -3.73 0.30
CA VAL A 38 4.35 -3.45 -0.20
C VAL A 38 3.50 -2.93 0.94
N ARG A 39 2.89 -1.77 0.75
CA ARG A 39 1.99 -1.14 1.73
C ARG A 39 0.53 -1.42 1.39
N VAL A 40 -0.19 -2.06 2.29
CA VAL A 40 -1.62 -2.34 2.18
C VAL A 40 -2.38 -1.60 3.29
N ILE A 41 -3.41 -0.85 2.91
CA ILE A 41 -4.30 -0.17 3.86
C ILE A 41 -5.47 -1.13 4.16
N LEU A 42 -5.69 -1.41 5.44
CA LEU A 42 -6.81 -2.22 5.90
C LEU A 42 -7.92 -1.32 6.44
N SER A 43 -9.15 -1.65 6.09
CA SER A 43 -10.33 -0.97 6.62
C SER A 43 -11.50 -1.91 6.78
N HIS A 44 -12.53 -1.46 7.50
CA HIS A 44 -13.82 -2.13 7.51
C HIS A 44 -14.57 -1.86 6.20
N VAL A 45 -14.68 -2.87 5.34
CA VAL A 45 -15.36 -2.80 4.04
C VAL A 45 -16.71 -3.53 4.13
N PRO A 46 -17.86 -2.83 4.18
CA PRO A 46 -19.16 -3.42 4.52
C PRO A 46 -19.61 -4.65 3.70
N VAL A 47 -19.11 -4.79 2.47
CA VAL A 47 -19.43 -5.93 1.59
C VAL A 47 -18.55 -7.16 1.85
N MET A 48 -17.42 -6.99 2.55
CA MET A 48 -16.44 -8.05 2.79
C MET A 48 -16.18 -8.30 4.27
N THR A 49 -16.30 -7.30 5.15
CA THR A 49 -16.19 -7.50 6.59
C THR A 49 -17.52 -7.92 7.19
N THR A 50 -17.46 -8.80 8.19
CA THR A 50 -18.62 -9.45 8.82
C THR A 50 -18.58 -9.31 10.34
N TRP A 51 -17.47 -8.83 10.90
CA TRP A 51 -17.28 -8.70 12.33
C TRP A 51 -16.46 -7.45 12.68
N GLY A 52 -16.60 -6.98 13.91
CA GLY A 52 -15.75 -5.94 14.48
C GLY A 52 -16.22 -4.52 14.26
N PRO A 53 -15.49 -3.53 14.80
CA PRO A 53 -15.89 -2.13 14.75
C PRO A 53 -15.74 -1.53 13.36
N PRO A 54 -16.71 -0.72 12.88
CA PRO A 54 -16.66 -0.11 11.55
C PRO A 54 -15.61 1.01 11.41
N ASP A 55 -15.11 1.51 12.54
CA ASP A 55 -14.05 2.50 12.65
C ASP A 55 -12.66 1.89 12.82
N ALA A 56 -12.55 0.56 12.89
CA ALA A 56 -11.26 -0.12 12.91
C ALA A 56 -10.56 0.02 11.55
N ASN A 57 -9.24 0.23 11.61
CA ASN A 57 -8.40 0.38 10.42
C ASN A 57 -6.97 -0.06 10.71
N GLY A 58 -6.18 -0.19 9.65
CA GLY A 58 -4.78 -0.53 9.82
C GLY A 58 -3.93 -0.33 8.58
N VAL A 59 -2.63 -0.52 8.74
CA VAL A 59 -1.66 -0.53 7.67
C VAL A 59 -0.79 -1.75 7.84
N VAL A 60 -0.58 -2.50 6.77
CA VAL A 60 0.34 -3.65 6.73
C VAL A 60 1.42 -3.34 5.72
N MET A 61 2.67 -3.54 6.13
CA MET A 61 3.85 -3.54 5.29
C MET A 61 4.32 -4.98 5.12
N LEU A 62 4.50 -5.43 3.88
CA LEU A 62 4.96 -6.78 3.57
C LEU A 62 6.21 -6.75 2.70
N VAL A 63 7.25 -7.46 3.11
CA VAL A 63 8.42 -7.75 2.27
C VAL A 63 8.37 -9.24 1.91
N LEU A 64 7.78 -9.56 0.76
CA LEU A 64 7.45 -10.96 0.40
C LEU A 64 8.68 -11.85 0.33
N GLU A 65 9.77 -11.36 -0.25
CA GLU A 65 11.03 -12.10 -0.42
C GLU A 65 11.73 -12.42 0.91
N GLU A 66 11.44 -11.65 1.95
CA GLU A 66 12.02 -11.80 3.28
C GLU A 66 11.06 -12.45 4.27
N GLY A 67 9.76 -12.48 3.96
CA GLY A 67 8.72 -12.89 4.89
C GLY A 67 8.59 -11.96 6.10
N ASP A 68 9.02 -10.69 6.00
CA ASP A 68 8.83 -9.65 7.02
C ASP A 68 7.45 -9.01 6.86
N ILE A 69 6.65 -9.05 7.93
CA ILE A 69 5.31 -8.47 8.00
C ILE A 69 5.23 -7.55 9.20
N ARG A 70 4.87 -6.30 8.96
CA ARG A 70 4.63 -5.31 10.02
C ARG A 70 3.25 -4.73 9.88
N ALA A 71 2.48 -4.68 10.95
CA ALA A 71 1.17 -4.06 10.93
C ALA A 71 0.95 -3.11 12.11
N ASP A 72 0.32 -1.98 11.80
CA ASP A 72 -0.21 -1.03 12.77
C ASP A 72 -1.73 -1.06 12.66
N LEU A 73 -2.40 -1.56 13.69
CA LEU A 73 -3.85 -1.75 13.71
C LEU A 73 -4.48 -0.89 14.81
N VAL A 74 -5.61 -0.26 14.51
CA VAL A 74 -6.30 0.69 15.40
C VAL A 74 -7.75 0.30 15.53
N GLY A 75 -8.30 0.43 16.74
CA GLY A 75 -9.73 0.22 17.00
C GLY A 75 -10.15 -1.26 17.12
N LEU A 76 -9.21 -2.20 17.12
CA LEU A 76 -9.53 -3.61 17.37
C LEU A 76 -9.78 -3.84 18.88
N PRO A 77 -10.88 -4.50 19.28
CA PRO A 77 -11.11 -4.84 20.68
C PRO A 77 -10.23 -6.01 21.15
N PRO A 78 -9.88 -6.09 22.43
CA PRO A 78 -9.25 -7.29 22.99
C PRO A 78 -10.21 -8.49 22.93
N LEU A 79 -9.72 -9.64 22.49
CA LEU A 79 -10.48 -10.90 22.42
C LEU A 79 -10.40 -11.70 23.74
N GLY A 80 -11.27 -12.71 23.86
CA GLY A 80 -11.27 -13.65 24.96
C GLY A 80 -10.07 -14.62 24.92
N GLY A 81 -9.96 -15.49 25.94
CA GLY A 81 -8.85 -16.46 26.03
C GLY A 81 -8.91 -17.61 25.01
N ASN A 82 -10.04 -17.78 24.32
CA ASN A 82 -10.26 -18.87 23.36
C ASN A 82 -10.28 -18.34 21.91
N GLU A 83 -9.79 -17.12 21.69
CA GLU A 83 -9.83 -16.46 20.39
C GLU A 83 -8.58 -15.61 20.17
N ARG A 84 -8.14 -15.54 18.91
CA ARG A 84 -7.00 -14.72 18.48
C ARG A 84 -7.33 -14.02 17.18
N TYR A 85 -6.66 -12.90 16.90
CA TYR A 85 -6.68 -12.36 15.56
C TYR A 85 -5.66 -13.10 14.71
N GLU A 86 -5.94 -13.25 13.42
CA GLU A 86 -5.00 -13.79 12.45
C GLU A 86 -4.96 -12.92 11.20
N LEU A 87 -3.74 -12.72 10.69
CA LEU A 87 -3.50 -11.99 9.46
C LEU A 87 -3.30 -12.98 8.31
N TRP A 88 -3.94 -12.73 7.19
CA TRP A 88 -3.99 -13.62 6.04
C TRP A 88 -3.67 -12.89 4.74
N LEU A 89 -3.04 -13.61 3.81
CA LEU A 89 -3.07 -13.30 2.39
C LEU A 89 -4.16 -14.14 1.72
N LEU A 90 -4.80 -13.54 0.72
CA LEU A 90 -5.78 -14.18 -0.13
C LEU A 90 -5.48 -13.81 -1.59
N GLN A 91 -5.58 -14.80 -2.48
CA GLN A 91 -5.63 -14.61 -3.91
C GLN A 91 -7.10 -14.68 -4.37
N SER A 92 -7.65 -13.56 -4.83
CA SER A 92 -9.08 -13.46 -5.15
C SER A 92 -9.55 -14.40 -6.27
N GLN A 93 -8.66 -14.75 -7.21
CA GLN A 93 -9.01 -15.57 -8.37
C GLN A 93 -9.11 -17.07 -8.05
N SER A 94 -8.20 -17.60 -7.22
CA SER A 94 -8.16 -19.02 -6.87
C SER A 94 -8.84 -19.33 -5.53
N GLY A 95 -8.97 -18.32 -4.67
CA GLY A 95 -9.37 -18.51 -3.27
C GLY A 95 -8.24 -19.05 -2.38
N GLU A 96 -7.01 -19.15 -2.89
CA GLU A 96 -5.85 -19.59 -2.11
C GLU A 96 -5.58 -18.60 -0.96
N THR A 97 -5.31 -19.15 0.23
CA THR A 97 -5.04 -18.36 1.43
C THR A 97 -3.73 -18.78 2.07
N ARG A 98 -3.09 -17.82 2.74
CA ARG A 98 -1.86 -18.07 3.51
C ARG A 98 -1.91 -17.29 4.80
N SER A 99 -1.79 -17.99 5.93
CA SER A 99 -1.61 -17.37 7.23
C SER A 99 -0.25 -16.66 7.29
N LEU A 100 -0.26 -15.44 7.83
CA LEU A 100 0.92 -14.64 8.12
C LEU A 100 1.27 -14.66 9.62
N GLY A 101 0.32 -15.01 10.48
CA GLY A 101 0.53 -15.11 11.91
C GLY A 101 -0.64 -14.62 12.76
N ARG A 102 -0.66 -15.12 13.99
CA ARG A 102 -1.68 -14.81 15.00
C ARG A 102 -1.19 -13.78 15.99
N PHE A 103 -2.07 -12.89 16.42
CA PHE A 103 -1.77 -11.86 17.40
C PHE A 103 -2.95 -11.62 18.36
N SER A 104 -2.66 -10.88 19.42
CA SER A 104 -3.65 -10.45 20.40
C SER A 104 -3.59 -8.94 20.55
N VAL A 105 -4.73 -8.35 20.84
CA VAL A 105 -4.80 -6.92 21.17
C VAL A 105 -4.73 -6.78 22.68
N GLU A 106 -3.78 -5.97 23.15
CA GLU A 106 -3.65 -5.63 24.55
C GLU A 106 -4.79 -4.69 24.98
N ARG A 107 -5.17 -4.74 26.27
CA ARG A 107 -6.15 -3.79 26.78
C ARG A 107 -5.54 -2.40 26.83
N ASP A 108 -6.37 -1.39 26.55
CA ASP A 108 -6.03 0.03 26.68
C ASP A 108 -4.89 0.53 25.77
N THR A 109 -4.49 -0.24 24.75
CA THR A 109 -3.54 0.20 23.73
C THR A 109 -4.26 0.86 22.55
N PRO A 110 -3.93 2.11 22.17
CA PRO A 110 -4.57 2.79 21.05
C PRO A 110 -4.16 2.20 19.69
N VAL A 111 -2.99 1.59 19.61
CA VAL A 111 -2.44 0.96 18.41
C VAL A 111 -1.91 -0.42 18.80
N THR A 112 -2.27 -1.44 18.03
CA THR A 112 -1.68 -2.77 18.11
C THR A 112 -0.60 -2.88 17.06
N HIS A 113 0.63 -3.08 17.52
CA HIS A 113 1.79 -3.31 16.67
C HIS A 113 2.00 -4.81 16.49
N VAL A 114 2.12 -5.25 15.24
CA VAL A 114 2.40 -6.63 14.87
C VAL A 114 3.70 -6.64 14.08
N ASP A 115 4.59 -7.55 14.43
CA ASP A 115 5.88 -7.77 13.77
C ASP A 115 6.11 -9.28 13.67
N PHE A 116 6.07 -9.79 12.45
CA PHE A 116 6.27 -11.21 12.15
C PHE A 116 7.40 -11.37 11.14
N LEU A 117 8.25 -12.36 11.41
CA LEU A 117 9.23 -12.85 10.45
C LEU A 117 8.95 -14.32 10.19
N LEU A 118 8.51 -14.63 8.96
CA LEU A 118 8.23 -16.00 8.56
C LEU A 118 9.55 -16.78 8.34
N PRO A 119 9.54 -18.10 8.59
CA PRO A 119 10.74 -18.93 8.39
C PRO A 119 11.10 -19.09 6.91
N GLU A 120 10.14 -18.92 6.01
CA GLU A 120 10.30 -19.00 4.57
C GLU A 120 9.69 -17.77 3.90
N PRO A 121 10.26 -17.31 2.76
CA PRO A 121 9.67 -16.26 1.95
C PRO A 121 8.22 -16.54 1.59
N ILE A 122 7.45 -15.47 1.40
CA ILE A 122 6.08 -15.55 0.88
C ILE A 122 6.19 -15.84 -0.62
N PRO A 123 5.64 -16.94 -1.13
CA PRO A 123 5.71 -17.26 -2.54
C PRO A 123 4.93 -16.22 -3.34
N ASP A 124 5.44 -15.79 -4.50
CA ASP A 124 4.72 -14.86 -5.37
C ASP A 124 3.65 -15.62 -6.18
N LEU A 125 2.48 -15.80 -5.55
CA LEU A 125 1.32 -16.46 -6.14
C LEU A 125 0.29 -15.45 -6.67
N GLY A 126 0.65 -14.17 -6.79
CA GLY A 126 -0.28 -13.13 -7.19
C GLY A 126 -1.32 -12.78 -6.12
N TRP A 127 -0.87 -12.70 -4.86
CA TRP A 127 -1.68 -12.20 -3.75
C TRP A 127 -2.25 -10.82 -4.05
N ASP A 128 -3.52 -10.61 -3.74
CA ASP A 128 -4.19 -9.35 -4.03
C ASP A 128 -5.00 -8.79 -2.85
N ILE A 129 -5.22 -9.60 -1.81
CA ILE A 129 -5.95 -9.21 -0.60
C ILE A 129 -5.14 -9.54 0.66
N VAL A 130 -5.17 -8.63 1.62
CA VAL A 130 -4.81 -8.86 3.02
C VAL A 130 -6.09 -8.83 3.86
N LEU A 131 -6.23 -9.80 4.76
CA LEU A 131 -7.41 -9.99 5.60
C LEU A 131 -7.01 -10.17 7.07
N VAL A 132 -7.78 -9.57 7.98
CA VAL A 132 -7.73 -9.86 9.42
C VAL A 132 -9.01 -10.60 9.81
N THR A 133 -8.89 -11.74 10.49
CA THR A 133 -10.00 -12.53 11.01
C THR A 133 -9.92 -12.72 12.53
N VAL A 134 -11.03 -13.16 13.12
CA VAL A 134 -11.05 -13.70 14.49
C VAL A 134 -11.08 -15.23 14.42
N GLU A 135 -10.04 -15.87 14.92
CA GLU A 135 -9.85 -17.31 14.89
C GLU A 135 -10.09 -17.93 16.27
N PRO A 136 -10.68 -19.13 16.36
CA PRO A 136 -10.79 -19.88 17.61
C PRO A 136 -9.42 -20.43 18.08
N GLU A 137 -9.28 -20.64 19.37
CA GLU A 137 -8.11 -21.25 20.00
C GLU A 137 -8.58 -22.36 20.97
N PRO A 138 -8.33 -23.66 20.69
CA PRO A 138 -7.58 -24.19 19.53
C PRO A 138 -8.36 -24.11 18.22
N ASP A 139 -7.63 -23.89 17.14
CA ASP A 139 -8.19 -23.77 15.79
C ASP A 139 -8.39 -25.14 15.11
N PRO A 140 -9.63 -25.51 14.74
CA PRO A 140 -9.91 -26.76 14.04
C PRO A 140 -9.55 -26.74 12.54
N ASP A 141 -9.36 -25.59 11.91
CA ASP A 141 -9.04 -25.46 10.49
C ASP A 141 -8.01 -24.34 10.20
N PRO A 142 -6.74 -24.53 10.61
CA PRO A 142 -5.69 -23.51 10.49
C PRO A 142 -5.25 -23.18 9.06
N ALA A 143 -5.83 -23.84 8.06
CA ALA A 143 -5.55 -23.58 6.66
C ALA A 143 -6.55 -22.59 6.02
N THR A 144 -7.65 -22.26 6.70
CA THR A 144 -8.69 -21.38 6.14
C THR A 144 -9.05 -20.25 7.12
N PRO A 145 -9.28 -19.02 6.64
CA PRO A 145 -9.70 -17.92 7.50
C PRO A 145 -11.13 -18.11 8.03
N ASP A 146 -11.36 -17.84 9.32
CA ASP A 146 -12.68 -17.84 9.95
C ASP A 146 -13.62 -16.84 9.24
N PRO A 147 -14.93 -17.16 9.10
CA PRO A 147 -15.93 -16.26 8.52
C PRO A 147 -16.04 -14.88 9.19
N ARG A 148 -15.52 -14.68 10.41
CA ARG A 148 -15.47 -13.41 11.15
C ARG A 148 -14.33 -12.53 10.64
N ARG A 149 -14.57 -11.92 9.49
CA ARG A 149 -13.67 -11.01 8.78
C ARG A 149 -13.78 -9.59 9.34
N VAL A 150 -12.67 -9.06 9.82
CA VAL A 150 -12.61 -7.82 10.61
C VAL A 150 -12.15 -6.65 9.77
N LEU A 151 -11.02 -6.80 9.09
CA LEU A 151 -10.45 -5.78 8.22
C LEU A 151 -10.00 -6.41 6.91
N VAL A 152 -10.17 -5.67 5.81
CA VAL A 152 -9.76 -6.10 4.49
C VAL A 152 -8.99 -4.96 3.82
N GLY A 153 -7.95 -5.30 3.07
CA GLY A 153 -7.25 -4.38 2.19
C GLY A 153 -6.81 -5.08 0.92
N ALA A 154 -6.65 -4.31 -0.15
CA ALA A 154 -6.14 -4.80 -1.42
C ALA A 154 -4.70 -4.35 -1.62
N PHE A 155 -3.94 -5.19 -2.33
CA PHE A 155 -2.65 -4.78 -2.84
C PHE A 155 -2.81 -3.62 -3.82
N PRO A 156 -1.90 -2.63 -3.79
CA PRO A 156 -2.00 -1.47 -4.68
C PRO A 156 -1.85 -1.88 -6.14
N GLY A 157 -2.67 -1.30 -7.02
CA GLY A 157 -2.65 -1.57 -8.45
C GLY A 157 -3.36 -2.86 -8.88
N THR A 158 -4.05 -3.55 -7.96
CA THR A 158 -4.81 -4.77 -8.27
C THR A 158 -6.25 -4.46 -8.68
N PRO A 159 -6.91 -5.31 -9.50
CA PRO A 159 -8.31 -5.09 -9.88
C PRO A 159 -9.29 -5.06 -8.69
N ILE A 160 -8.98 -5.80 -7.61
CA ILE A 160 -9.82 -5.86 -6.41
C ILE A 160 -9.76 -4.56 -5.60
N GLU A 161 -8.67 -3.79 -5.70
CA GLU A 161 -8.52 -2.49 -5.02
C GLU A 161 -9.69 -1.55 -5.32
N LEU A 162 -10.10 -1.46 -6.60
CA LEU A 162 -11.22 -0.62 -7.04
C LEU A 162 -12.57 -1.05 -6.47
N GLN A 163 -12.70 -2.30 -6.04
CA GLN A 163 -13.92 -2.85 -5.45
C GLN A 163 -13.99 -2.60 -3.94
N LEU A 164 -12.84 -2.38 -3.29
CA LEU A 164 -12.76 -2.07 -1.86
C LEU A 164 -12.89 -0.57 -1.58
N VAL A 165 -12.72 0.30 -2.58
CA VAL A 165 -12.96 1.74 -2.42
C VAL A 165 -14.46 1.96 -2.14
N PRO A 166 -14.83 2.70 -1.08
CA PRO A 166 -16.22 3.01 -0.82
C PRO A 166 -16.88 3.66 -2.04
N PRO A 167 -18.16 3.36 -2.34
CA PRO A 167 -18.87 4.04 -3.42
C PRO A 167 -18.81 5.56 -3.20
N VAL A 168 -18.53 6.29 -4.29
CA VAL A 168 -18.32 7.74 -4.33
C VAL A 168 -19.27 8.47 -3.38
N LEU A 169 -18.73 9.40 -2.58
CA LEU A 169 -19.51 10.26 -1.70
C LEU A 169 -20.72 10.84 -2.45
N PRO A 170 -21.90 10.97 -1.79
CA PRO A 170 -23.02 11.66 -2.39
C PRO A 170 -22.56 13.02 -2.90
N LYS A 171 -22.94 13.38 -4.13
CA LYS A 171 -22.64 14.70 -4.70
C LYS A 171 -23.36 15.79 -3.88
N THR A 172 -22.76 16.26 -2.79
CA THR A 172 -23.30 17.34 -1.96
C THR A 172 -23.10 18.73 -2.57
N GLY A 173 -22.57 18.82 -3.80
CA GLY A 173 -22.30 20.05 -4.53
C GLY A 173 -23.30 20.42 -5.63
N GLU A 174 -24.27 19.57 -5.97
CA GLU A 174 -25.28 19.93 -6.99
C GLU A 174 -26.39 20.78 -6.34
N GLY A 175 -26.25 22.11 -6.47
CA GLY A 175 -27.35 23.05 -6.27
C GLY A 175 -27.18 24.11 -5.18
N ALA A 176 -25.98 24.66 -4.98
CA ALA A 176 -25.91 26.01 -4.41
C ALA A 176 -26.39 27.00 -5.48
N THR A 177 -27.71 27.18 -5.60
CA THR A 177 -28.24 28.38 -6.24
C THR A 177 -27.66 29.56 -5.48
N LEU A 178 -26.82 30.35 -6.16
CA LEU A 178 -26.29 31.58 -5.58
C LEU A 178 -27.49 32.37 -5.01
N PRO A 179 -27.47 32.77 -3.72
CA PRO A 179 -28.58 33.54 -3.17
C PRO A 179 -28.78 34.77 -4.07
N GLY A 180 -30.02 35.09 -4.42
CA GLY A 180 -30.35 36.08 -5.47
C GLY A 180 -29.66 37.44 -5.35
N GLN A 181 -29.16 37.77 -4.15
CA GLN A 181 -28.28 38.91 -3.87
C GLN A 181 -26.98 38.92 -4.72
N TRP A 182 -26.41 37.76 -5.04
CA TRP A 182 -25.19 37.65 -5.84
C TRP A 182 -25.47 37.69 -7.35
N ALA A 183 -26.64 37.24 -7.78
CA ALA A 183 -27.08 37.42 -9.18
C ALA A 183 -27.23 38.92 -9.52
N GLY A 184 -27.69 39.73 -8.56
CA GLY A 184 -27.75 41.19 -8.68
C GLY A 184 -26.37 41.85 -8.82
N LEU A 185 -25.35 41.35 -8.12
CA LEU A 185 -23.98 41.87 -8.19
C LEU A 185 -23.31 41.56 -9.55
N VAL A 186 -23.57 40.38 -10.12
CA VAL A 186 -23.10 40.05 -11.47
C VAL A 186 -23.77 40.97 -12.49
N GLY A 187 -25.10 41.15 -12.41
CA GLY A 187 -25.84 42.04 -13.31
C GLY A 187 -25.37 43.52 -13.24
N ALA A 188 -25.15 44.04 -12.04
CA ALA A 188 -24.69 45.41 -11.83
C ALA A 188 -23.29 45.66 -12.42
N ASN A 189 -22.36 44.71 -12.24
CA ASN A 189 -21.01 44.81 -12.78
C ASN A 189 -20.99 44.75 -14.32
N THR A 190 -21.85 43.94 -14.94
CA THR A 190 -21.95 43.87 -16.41
C THR A 190 -22.45 45.19 -17.01
N VAL A 191 -23.44 45.83 -16.37
CA VAL A 191 -23.96 47.15 -16.80
C VAL A 191 -22.90 48.24 -16.64
N LEU A 192 -22.15 48.23 -15.54
CA LEU A 192 -21.05 49.18 -15.30
C LEU A 192 -19.95 49.03 -16.36
N LEU A 193 -19.55 47.80 -16.69
CA LEU A 193 -18.54 47.51 -17.71
C LEU A 193 -19.01 47.96 -19.11
N LEU A 194 -20.26 47.70 -19.48
CA LEU A 194 -20.84 48.17 -20.74
C LEU A 194 -20.94 49.71 -20.80
N GLY A 195 -21.29 50.36 -19.69
CA GLY A 195 -21.31 51.81 -19.56
C GLY A 195 -19.92 52.43 -19.74
N LEU A 196 -18.90 51.87 -19.09
CA LEU A 196 -17.50 52.31 -19.21
C LEU A 196 -16.95 52.10 -20.62
N LEU A 197 -17.28 51.00 -21.28
CA LEU A 197 -16.91 50.74 -22.69
C LEU A 197 -17.53 51.76 -23.66
N ARG A 198 -18.79 52.15 -23.45
CA ARG A 198 -19.45 53.19 -24.27
C ARG A 198 -18.84 54.58 -24.04
N LEU A 199 -18.55 54.93 -22.79
CA LEU A 199 -17.86 56.19 -22.44
C LEU A 199 -16.45 56.27 -23.03
N ARG A 200 -15.73 55.14 -23.10
CA ARG A 200 -14.39 55.08 -23.69
C ARG A 200 -14.44 55.21 -25.22
N ARG A 201 -15.45 54.64 -25.88
CA ARG A 201 -15.68 54.85 -27.33
C ARG A 201 -16.09 56.29 -27.65
N ALA A 202 -16.93 56.92 -26.85
CA ALA A 202 -17.34 58.31 -27.05
C ALA A 202 -16.16 59.30 -26.90
N ARG A 203 -15.21 59.02 -26.00
CA ARG A 203 -13.99 59.84 -25.84
C ARG A 203 -12.90 59.56 -26.90
N GLY A 204 -12.99 58.47 -27.65
CA GLY A 204 -12.03 58.10 -28.69
C GLY A 204 -12.25 58.80 -30.04
N VAL A 205 -13.42 59.41 -30.28
CA VAL A 205 -13.75 60.07 -31.56
C VAL A 205 -13.37 61.57 -31.58
N GLY A 206 -12.85 62.10 -30.47
CA GLY A 206 -12.52 63.54 -30.33
C GLY A 206 -11.04 63.92 -30.47
N ARG A 207 -10.12 63.00 -30.76
CA ARG A 207 -8.70 63.31 -30.99
C ARG A 207 -8.17 62.59 -32.24
N GLY A 208 -8.48 63.19 -33.38
CA GLY A 208 -7.88 62.89 -34.67
C GLY A 208 -8.23 64.03 -35.61
N ARG A 209 -7.44 65.11 -35.52
CA ARG A 209 -7.25 66.06 -36.62
C ARG A 209 -6.49 65.35 -37.73
#